data_AF-A0A7C3YDY9-F1
#
_entry.id   AF-A0A7C3YDY9-F1
#
_cell.length_a   1.000
_cell.length_b   1.000
_cell.length_c   1.000
_cell.angle_alpha   90.00
_cell.angle_beta   90.00
_cell.angle_gamma   90.00
#
_symmetry.space_group_name_H-M   'P 1'
#
loop_
_entity.id
_entity.type
_entity.pdbx_description
1 polymer ?
#
loop_
_entity_poly.entity_id
_entity_poly.type
_entity_poly.pdbx_seq_one_letter_code
_entity_poly.pdbx_strand_id
1 'polypeptide(L)' 'MVELETPEGVRELHRIFLEDVYGIPGGEKIRLCQQCGTCTGSCPTSYLMDYGPREVFAFFRAGMLD' A
#
# COMPACT_ATOMS: atom_id res chain seq x y z
N MET A 1 -10.59 -9.90 13.06
CA MET A 1 -10.70 -8.43 13.13
C MET A 1 -9.39 -7.94 13.69
N VAL A 2 -8.61 -7.21 12.90
CA VAL A 2 -7.34 -6.62 13.35
C VAL A 2 -7.70 -5.35 14.12
N GLU A 3 -7.29 -5.25 15.39
CA GLU A 3 -7.44 -4.03 16.20
C GLU A 3 -6.30 -3.07 15.84
N LEU A 4 -6.57 -2.14 14.91
CA LEU A 4 -5.59 -1.20 14.34
C LEU A 4 -5.09 -0.12 15.32
N GLU A 5 -5.67 -0.05 16.52
CA GLU A 5 -5.26 0.89 17.57
C GLU A 5 -3.98 0.44 18.31
N THR A 6 -3.50 -0.78 18.05
CA THR A 6 -2.30 -1.33 18.69
C THR A 6 -1.11 -1.42 17.73
N PRO A 7 0.14 -1.20 18.19
CA PRO A 7 1.33 -1.40 17.37
C PRO A 7 1.44 -2.80 16.76
N GLU A 8 0.94 -3.82 17.46
CA GLU A 8 0.88 -5.21 16.99
C GLU A 8 -0.10 -5.36 15.82
N GLY A 9 -1.28 -4.74 15.91
CA GLY A 9 -2.29 -4.76 14.85
C GLY A 9 -1.79 -4.13 13.55
N VAL A 10 -1.09 -2.99 13.65
CA VAL A 10 -0.50 -2.31 12.49
C VAL A 10 0.57 -3.18 11.81
N ARG A 11 1.44 -3.83 12.60
CA ARG A 11 2.45 -4.76 12.05
C ARG A 11 1.81 -5.97 11.36
N GLU A 12 0.73 -6.48 11.91
CA GLU A 12 -0.01 -7.60 11.32
C GLU A 12 -0.68 -7.20 10.00
N LEU A 13 -1.30 -6.01 9.93
CA LEU A 13 -1.86 -5.49 8.69
C LEU A 13 -0.78 -5.32 7.62
N HIS A 14 0.37 -4.76 7.99
CA HIS A 14 1.52 -4.60 7.09
C HIS A 14 2.00 -5.95 6.53
N ARG A 15 2.04 -6.99 7.37
CA ARG A 15 2.39 -8.37 6.98
C ARG A 15 1.36 -8.96 6.00
N ILE A 16 0.06 -8.86 6.30
CA ILE A 16 -1.00 -9.38 5.43
C ILE A 16 -0.96 -8.69 4.07
N PHE A 17 -0.85 -7.36 4.05
CA PHE A 17 -0.73 -6.60 2.81
C PHE A 17 0.46 -7.08 1.96
N LEU A 18 1.60 -7.34 2.60
CA LEU A 18 2.79 -7.86 1.91
C LEU A 18 2.56 -9.23 1.28
N GLU A 19 1.93 -10.14 2.02
CA GLU A 19 1.61 -11.48 1.52
C GLU A 19 0.67 -11.42 0.33
N ASP A 20 -0.38 -10.60 0.40
CA ASP A 20 -1.33 -10.41 -0.68
C ASP A 20 -0.65 -9.82 -1.93
N VAL A 21 0.16 -8.77 -1.75
CA VAL A 21 0.85 -8.13 -2.88
C VAL A 21 1.87 -9.08 -3.51
N TYR A 22 2.64 -9.83 -2.72
CA TYR A 22 3.61 -10.79 -3.26
C TYR A 22 2.96 -12.03 -3.86
N GLY A 23 1.70 -12.33 -3.52
CA GLY A 23 0.89 -13.36 -4.17
C GLY A 23 0.44 -12.98 -5.59
N ILE A 24 0.46 -11.70 -5.96
CA ILE A 24 0.08 -11.23 -7.30
C ILE A 24 1.24 -11.48 -8.28
N PRO A 25 1.01 -12.04 -9.48
CA PRO A 25 2.05 -12.17 -10.49
C PRO A 25 2.71 -10.83 -10.83
N GLY A 26 4.01 -10.71 -10.53
CA GLY A 26 4.76 -9.46 -10.73
C GLY A 26 4.60 -8.43 -9.60
N GLY A 27 3.91 -8.77 -8.51
CA GLY A 27 3.67 -7.90 -7.37
C GLY A 27 4.94 -7.53 -6.60
N GLU A 28 6.00 -8.34 -6.70
CA GLU A 28 7.32 -8.04 -6.12
C GLU A 28 7.92 -6.73 -6.67
N LYS A 29 7.51 -6.32 -7.88
CA LYS A 29 7.94 -5.07 -8.54
C LYS A 29 7.47 -3.82 -7.81
N ILE A 30 6.55 -3.92 -6.85
CA ILE A 30 6.18 -2.80 -5.98
C ILE A 30 7.41 -2.20 -5.26
N ARG A 31 8.44 -3.02 -4.98
CA ARG A 31 9.72 -2.58 -4.40
C ARG A 31 10.52 -1.67 -5.32
N LEU A 32 10.21 -1.66 -6.62
CA LEU A 32 10.84 -0.82 -7.63
C LEU A 32 10.07 0.49 -7.86
N CYS A 33 8.97 0.72 -7.16
CA CYS A 33 8.15 1.93 -7.32
C CYS A 33 9.01 3.18 -7.07
N GLN A 34 9.11 4.03 -8.10
CA GLN A 34 9.89 5.28 -8.09
C GLN A 34 9.07 6.51 -7.66
N GLN A 35 7.84 6.30 -7.16
CA GLN A 35 6.91 7.40 -6.84
C GLN A 35 6.57 8.34 -8.02
N CYS A 36 6.66 7.88 -9.27
CA CYS A 36 6.39 8.71 -10.45
C CYS A 36 4.92 9.15 -10.59
N GLY A 37 3.98 8.44 -9.96
CA GLY A 37 2.55 8.81 -9.94
C GLY A 37 1.71 8.38 -11.14
N THR A 38 2.28 7.62 -12.09
CA THR A 38 1.52 7.07 -13.23
C THR A 38 0.29 6.27 -12.77
N CYS A 39 0.41 5.48 -11.70
CA CYS A 39 -0.72 4.71 -11.17
C CYS A 39 -1.87 5.59 -10.66
N THR A 40 -1.56 6.69 -9.94
CA THR A 40 -2.57 7.66 -9.50
C THR A 40 -3.22 8.34 -10.69
N GLY A 41 -2.42 8.79 -11.67
CA GLY A 41 -2.92 9.44 -12.88
C GLY A 41 -3.77 8.53 -13.77
N SER A 42 -3.49 7.22 -13.80
CA SER A 42 -4.28 6.25 -14.56
C SER A 42 -5.56 5.79 -13.86
N CYS A 43 -5.67 6.01 -12.55
CA CYS A 43 -6.81 5.56 -11.77
C CYS A 43 -7.99 6.51 -11.99
N PRO A 44 -9.11 6.04 -12.59
CA PRO A 44 -10.24 6.91 -12.93
C PRO A 44 -10.96 7.47 -11.70
N THR A 45 -10.75 6.87 -10.53
CA THR A 45 -11.37 7.26 -9.26
C THR A 45 -10.38 7.84 -8.27
N SER A 46 -9.16 8.18 -8.68
CA SER A 46 -8.12 8.71 -7.77
C SER A 46 -8.58 9.97 -7.02
N TYR A 47 -9.43 10.78 -7.65
CA TYR A 47 -10.01 12.00 -7.06
C TYR A 47 -11.02 11.74 -5.93
N LEU A 48 -11.50 10.49 -5.79
CA LEU A 48 -12.41 10.07 -4.72
C LEU A 48 -11.67 9.44 -3.53
N MET A 49 -10.36 9.27 -3.63
CA MET A 49 -9.55 8.60 -2.60
C MET A 49 -8.92 9.65 -1.69
N ASP A 50 -8.92 9.41 -0.38
CA ASP A 50 -8.15 10.23 0.58
C ASP A 50 -6.64 10.11 0.31
N TYR A 51 -6.21 8.92 -0.11
CA TYR A 51 -4.83 8.62 -0.51
C TYR A 51 -4.84 7.81 -1.81
N GLY A 52 -4.20 8.33 -2.85
CA GLY A 52 -4.10 7.65 -4.13
C GLY A 52 -3.14 6.45 -4.08
N PRO A 53 -3.14 5.59 -5.11
CA PRO A 53 -2.30 4.38 -5.15
C PRO A 53 -0.80 4.65 -4.91
N ARG A 54 -0.27 5.76 -5.45
CA ARG A 54 1.12 6.19 -5.23
C ARG A 54 1.42 6.48 -3.76
N GLU A 55 0.47 7.06 -3.03
CA GLU A 55 0.62 7.46 -1.63
C GLU A 55 0.51 6.25 -0.71
N VAL A 56 -0.44 5.35 -1.00
CA VAL A 56 -0.53 4.04 -0.33
C VAL A 56 0.79 3.28 -0.44
N PHE A 57 1.41 3.25 -1.63
CA PHE A 57 2.74 2.64 -1.78
C PHE A 57 3.86 3.37 -1.02
N ALA A 58 3.75 4.68 -0.83
CA ALA A 58 4.70 5.45 -0.03
C ALA A 58 4.60 5.07 1.44
N PHE A 59 3.38 5.07 1.99
CA PHE A 59 3.09 4.68 3.37
C PHE A 59 3.52 3.25 3.64
N PHE A 60 3.23 2.35 2.70
CA PHE A 60 3.71 0.98 2.73
C PHE A 60 5.23 0.89 2.92
N ARG A 61 6.02 1.56 2.07
CA ARG A 61 7.48 1.52 2.15
C ARG A 61 8.02 2.21 3.40
N ALA A 62 7.32 3.21 3.90
CA ALA A 62 7.67 3.91 5.12
C ALA A 62 7.36 3.09 6.39
N GLY A 63 6.61 1.99 6.28
CA GLY A 63 6.11 1.24 7.43
C GLY A 63 5.03 2.02 8.20
N MET A 64 4.30 2.89 7.50
CA MET A 64 3.27 3.80 8.03
C MET A 64 1.88 3.50 7.42
N LEU A 65 1.66 2.26 6.98
CA LEU A 65 0.34 1.82 6.57
C LEU A 65 -0.40 1.42 7.85
N ASP A 66 -1.12 2.40 8.40
CA ASP A 66 -1.90 2.32 9.65
C ASP A 66 -3.31 1.78 9.39
#